data_AF-A0A9P8C441-F1
#
_entry.id   AF-A0A9P8C441-F1
#
_cell.length_a   1.000
_cell.length_b   1.000
_cell.length_c   1.000
_cell.angle_alpha   90.00
_cell.angle_beta   90.00
_cell.angle_gamma   90.00
#
_symmetry.space_group_name_H-M   'P 1'
#
loop_
_entity.id
_entity.type
_entity.pdbx_description
1 polymer ?
#
loop_
_entity_poly.entity_id
_entity_poly.type
_entity_poly.pdbx_seq_one_letter_code
_entity_poly.pdbx_strand_id
1 'polypeptide(L)'
;MVYLQGGPGFGSPVPQDFALTNTVLDRGYQMLYLDSRGTGMSSPVTASTLAMLGDEYRQADYLKLFRADSIVKDLEAVRKTLTADFPSHLKRWSIVGHDFGGFCVLTYLSFYPEGLLEAFTLGGLPPISRTPDQVYAATYKKVMDRNRVYYMKYPEDIEAIQNLCFHIKSKSGLPLPSGGVLTVRGLLTLGRHFGIYGGLDFVHDLILRAKSDLARFQFITRPTLTALERAVSIDDNVIYAILQEATYCQRVASNWSADRVGCSLKEYQWLKGSPKSASVIREGPLFFSGEMIYPFLFETFPELEKLAIVADLIAKFPDWPNLYNEWQLAQNTVALYAATYVDDMYVDYELAQGTVKLVNNCRQLITNTLFPNALYSQPGEVLKLLFELRDDSID
;
A
#
# COMPACT_ATOMS: atom_id res chain seq x y z
N MET A 1 0.15 -19.62 13.63
CA MET A 1 -0.38 -18.42 12.96
C MET A 1 0.66 -17.93 11.98
N VAL A 2 0.25 -17.65 10.74
CA VAL A 2 1.13 -17.11 9.69
C VAL A 2 0.86 -15.63 9.53
N TYR A 3 1.91 -14.82 9.53
CA TYR A 3 1.80 -13.40 9.23
C TYR A 3 1.97 -13.15 7.72
N LEU A 4 1.02 -12.41 7.15
CA LEU A 4 1.03 -11.95 5.76
C LEU A 4 1.31 -10.46 5.72
N GLN A 5 2.49 -10.11 5.21
CA GLN A 5 2.99 -8.74 5.11
C GLN A 5 2.18 -7.89 4.11
N GLY A 6 2.00 -6.61 4.45
CA GLY A 6 1.39 -5.58 3.60
C GLY A 6 2.28 -5.13 2.42
N GLY A 7 1.80 -4.15 1.65
CA GLY A 7 2.48 -3.71 0.44
C GLY A 7 1.56 -3.51 -0.75
N PRO A 8 1.69 -4.28 -1.86
CA PRO A 8 2.51 -5.50 -2.05
C PRO A 8 4.02 -5.24 -2.13
N GLY A 9 4.83 -6.30 -2.10
CA GLY A 9 6.26 -6.21 -2.43
C GLY A 9 7.22 -5.94 -1.27
N PHE A 10 6.73 -5.96 -0.03
CA PHE A 10 7.58 -5.81 1.16
C PHE A 10 7.93 -7.19 1.75
N GLY A 11 9.14 -7.31 2.29
CA GLY A 11 9.57 -8.47 3.07
C GLY A 11 8.92 -8.48 4.46
N SER A 12 8.80 -9.66 5.05
CA SER A 12 8.28 -9.79 6.41
C SER A 12 9.20 -9.09 7.42
N PRO A 13 8.66 -8.50 8.50
CA PRO A 13 9.47 -7.92 9.55
C PRO A 13 10.24 -9.02 10.28
N VAL A 14 11.35 -8.62 10.90
CA VAL A 14 12.10 -9.49 11.80
C VAL A 14 11.21 -9.86 13.00
N PRO A 15 11.00 -11.16 13.31
CA PRO A 15 10.01 -11.56 14.30
C PRO A 15 10.23 -10.97 15.69
N GLN A 16 11.48 -10.77 16.12
CA GLN A 16 11.81 -10.29 17.47
C GLN A 16 11.36 -8.84 17.73
N ASP A 17 11.31 -8.01 16.69
CA ASP A 17 11.03 -6.57 16.82
C ASP A 17 9.58 -6.23 16.48
N PHE A 18 8.75 -7.25 16.20
CA PHE A 18 7.38 -7.04 15.76
C PHE A 18 6.37 -7.33 16.86
N ALA A 19 5.61 -6.31 17.25
CA ALA A 19 4.73 -6.36 18.41
C ALA A 19 3.65 -7.47 18.33
N LEU A 20 3.22 -7.84 17.12
CA LEU A 20 2.31 -8.97 16.89
C LEU A 20 2.86 -10.27 17.47
N THR A 21 4.18 -10.50 17.38
CA THR A 21 4.82 -11.76 17.76
C THR A 21 4.51 -12.09 19.21
N ASN A 22 4.77 -11.18 20.13
CA ASN A 22 4.59 -11.42 21.57
C ASN A 22 3.12 -11.65 21.92
N THR A 23 2.22 -10.82 21.40
CA THR A 23 0.79 -10.97 21.66
C THR A 23 0.27 -12.32 21.17
N VAL A 24 0.71 -12.77 20.00
CA VAL A 24 0.26 -14.05 19.44
C VAL A 24 0.86 -15.24 20.20
N LEU A 25 2.11 -15.16 20.63
CA LEU A 25 2.75 -16.20 21.46
C LEU A 25 2.06 -16.34 22.83
N ASP A 26 1.73 -15.23 23.49
CA ASP A 26 1.03 -15.22 24.79
C ASP A 26 -0.36 -15.85 24.70
N ARG A 27 -0.96 -15.85 23.51
CA ARG A 27 -2.25 -16.52 23.21
C ARG A 27 -2.10 -18.01 22.88
N GLY A 28 -0.90 -18.57 22.96
CA GLY A 28 -0.63 -19.99 22.75
C GLY A 28 -0.45 -20.40 21.29
N TYR A 29 -0.32 -19.45 20.36
CA TYR A 29 0.03 -19.76 18.99
C TYR A 29 1.55 -19.88 18.82
N GLN A 30 1.96 -20.60 17.79
CA GLN A 30 3.29 -20.44 17.18
C GLN A 30 3.21 -19.42 16.05
N MET A 31 4.27 -18.66 15.80
CA MET A 31 4.33 -17.71 14.68
C MET A 31 5.23 -18.18 13.55
N LEU A 32 4.76 -17.98 12.32
CA LEU A 32 5.53 -18.18 11.08
C LEU A 32 5.51 -16.90 10.26
N TYR A 33 6.70 -16.42 9.91
CA TYR A 33 6.93 -15.29 9.01
C TYR A 33 7.54 -15.82 7.72
N LEU A 34 7.05 -15.34 6.59
CA LEU A 34 7.51 -15.76 5.27
C LEU A 34 7.74 -14.52 4.43
N ASP A 35 8.88 -14.47 3.76
CA ASP A 35 9.05 -13.53 2.66
C ASP A 35 8.27 -14.07 1.46
N SER A 36 7.29 -13.31 1.00
CA SER A 36 6.58 -13.64 -0.24
C SER A 36 7.57 -13.73 -1.40
N ARG A 37 7.20 -14.48 -2.44
CA ARG A 37 7.94 -14.47 -3.71
C ARG A 37 8.29 -13.04 -4.11
N GLY A 38 9.53 -12.80 -4.50
CA GLY A 38 9.95 -11.47 -4.96
C GLY A 38 10.45 -10.53 -3.88
N THR A 39 10.37 -10.91 -2.61
CA THR A 39 10.73 -10.05 -1.48
C THR A 39 11.73 -10.74 -0.54
N GLY A 40 12.36 -9.92 0.31
CA GLY A 40 13.28 -10.37 1.36
C GLY A 40 14.31 -11.40 0.89
N MET A 41 14.39 -12.53 1.59
CA MET A 41 15.34 -13.62 1.29
C MET A 41 14.78 -14.68 0.34
N SER A 42 13.54 -14.56 -0.14
CA SER A 42 12.96 -15.53 -1.07
C SER A 42 13.59 -15.40 -2.47
N SER A 43 13.41 -14.25 -3.11
CA SER A 43 13.95 -13.97 -4.44
C SER A 43 13.77 -12.48 -4.80
N PRO A 44 14.53 -11.55 -4.20
CA PRO A 44 14.26 -10.12 -4.33
C PRO A 44 14.23 -9.67 -5.80
N VAL A 45 13.11 -9.07 -6.19
CA VAL A 45 12.95 -8.46 -7.51
C VAL A 45 13.53 -7.06 -7.48
N THR A 46 14.46 -6.79 -8.39
CA THR A 46 15.07 -5.49 -8.66
C THR A 46 15.20 -5.34 -10.17
N ALA A 47 15.56 -4.16 -10.66
CA ALA A 47 15.82 -3.98 -12.09
C ALA A 47 16.98 -4.88 -12.56
N SER A 48 18.00 -5.05 -11.73
CA SER A 48 19.14 -5.92 -12.04
C SER A 48 18.77 -7.40 -12.08
N THR A 49 17.91 -7.89 -11.17
CA THR A 49 17.49 -9.31 -11.20
C THR A 49 16.50 -9.59 -12.33
N LEU A 50 15.64 -8.63 -12.69
CA LEU A 50 14.77 -8.74 -13.85
C LEU A 50 15.56 -8.74 -15.17
N ALA A 51 16.61 -7.93 -15.30
CA ALA A 51 17.47 -7.91 -16.49
C ALA A 51 18.09 -9.28 -16.81
N MET A 52 18.28 -10.16 -15.81
CA MET A 52 18.78 -11.52 -16.01
C MET A 52 17.79 -12.44 -16.76
N LEU A 53 16.50 -12.08 -16.82
CA LEU A 53 15.45 -12.86 -17.49
C LEU A 53 15.38 -12.60 -19.00
N GLY A 54 16.07 -11.57 -19.48
CA GLY A 54 16.09 -11.16 -20.89
C GLY A 54 15.25 -9.91 -21.14
N ASP A 55 14.50 -9.91 -22.23
CA ASP A 55 13.70 -8.76 -22.67
C ASP A 55 12.55 -8.39 -21.71
N GLU A 56 11.99 -7.20 -21.93
CA GLU A 56 10.96 -6.58 -21.10
C GLU A 56 9.65 -7.39 -21.09
N TYR A 57 9.36 -8.14 -22.15
CA TYR A 57 8.18 -9.00 -22.22
C TYR A 57 8.32 -10.20 -21.28
N ARG A 58 9.49 -10.84 -21.25
CA ARG A 58 9.79 -11.91 -20.29
C ARG A 58 9.78 -11.41 -18.85
N GLN A 59 10.31 -10.22 -18.63
CA GLN A 59 10.27 -9.56 -17.32
C GLN A 59 8.82 -9.31 -16.87
N ALA A 60 7.97 -8.77 -17.76
CA ALA A 60 6.56 -8.55 -17.47
C ALA A 60 5.81 -9.88 -17.24
N ASP A 61 6.04 -10.90 -18.05
CA ASP A 61 5.43 -12.23 -17.87
C ASP A 61 5.82 -12.85 -16.52
N TYR A 62 7.08 -12.68 -16.11
CA TYR A 62 7.53 -13.11 -14.80
C TYR A 62 6.79 -12.35 -13.68
N LEU A 63 6.71 -11.02 -13.75
CA LEU A 63 6.05 -10.19 -12.73
C LEU A 63 4.55 -10.47 -12.58
N LYS A 64 3.86 -11.01 -13.61
CA LYS A 64 2.47 -11.47 -13.48
C LYS A 64 2.30 -12.58 -12.43
N LEU A 65 3.37 -13.27 -12.06
CA LEU A 65 3.38 -14.36 -11.08
C LEU A 65 3.54 -13.88 -9.63
N PHE A 66 3.42 -12.58 -9.32
CA PHE A 66 3.71 -12.01 -7.99
C PHE A 66 2.48 -11.45 -7.26
N ARG A 67 1.28 -11.76 -7.76
CA ARG A 67 0.01 -11.36 -7.15
C ARG A 67 -0.44 -12.31 -6.04
N ALA A 68 -1.48 -11.91 -5.31
CA ALA A 68 -2.03 -12.64 -4.18
C ALA A 68 -2.38 -14.10 -4.52
N ASP A 69 -2.88 -14.40 -5.72
CA ASP A 69 -3.22 -15.76 -6.15
C ASP A 69 -1.99 -16.68 -6.22
N SER A 70 -0.85 -16.12 -6.61
CA SER A 70 0.42 -16.83 -6.67
C SER A 70 1.09 -16.95 -5.31
N ILE A 71 1.00 -15.91 -4.47
CA ILE A 71 1.47 -15.94 -3.07
C ILE A 71 0.70 -16.98 -2.26
N VAL A 72 -0.62 -17.03 -2.40
CA VAL A 72 -1.49 -18.00 -1.69
C VAL A 72 -1.18 -19.45 -2.08
N LYS A 73 -0.86 -19.70 -3.36
CA LYS A 73 -0.40 -21.03 -3.81
C LYS A 73 0.90 -21.45 -3.11
N ASP A 74 1.85 -20.53 -2.92
CA ASP A 74 3.07 -20.82 -2.17
C ASP A 74 2.76 -21.11 -0.71
N LEU A 75 1.90 -20.31 -0.09
CA LEU A 75 1.48 -20.51 1.30
C LEU A 75 0.85 -21.88 1.50
N GLU A 76 0.00 -22.33 0.58
CA GLU A 76 -0.58 -23.68 0.62
C GLU A 76 0.46 -24.79 0.45
N ALA A 77 1.44 -24.61 -0.45
CA ALA A 77 2.54 -25.54 -0.62
C ALA A 77 3.35 -25.64 0.69
N VAL A 78 3.72 -24.51 1.29
CA VAL A 78 4.43 -24.44 2.57
C VAL A 78 3.63 -25.13 3.68
N ARG A 79 2.32 -24.84 3.81
CA ARG A 79 1.47 -25.48 4.82
C ARG A 79 1.46 -27.00 4.67
N LYS A 80 1.25 -27.50 3.44
CA LYS A 80 1.21 -28.93 3.16
C LYS A 80 2.55 -29.61 3.48
N THR A 81 3.67 -28.96 3.20
CA THR A 81 5.00 -29.48 3.54
C THR A 81 5.24 -29.49 5.04
N LEU A 82 5.01 -28.37 5.73
CA LEU A 82 5.28 -28.26 7.17
C LEU A 82 4.38 -29.16 8.03
N THR A 83 3.15 -29.41 7.56
CA THR A 83 2.14 -30.20 8.28
C THR A 83 1.97 -31.61 7.73
N ALA A 84 2.89 -32.09 6.87
CA ALA A 84 2.75 -33.37 6.18
C ALA A 84 2.47 -34.54 7.15
N ASP A 85 3.21 -34.58 8.25
CA ASP A 85 3.13 -35.63 9.27
C ASP A 85 2.22 -35.28 10.46
N PHE A 86 1.56 -34.12 10.42
CA PHE A 86 0.67 -33.70 11.50
C PHE A 86 -0.66 -34.48 11.46
N PRO A 87 -1.31 -34.73 12.60
CA PRO A 87 -2.70 -35.17 12.62
C PRO A 87 -3.61 -34.25 11.82
N SER A 88 -4.65 -34.80 11.17
CA SER A 88 -5.54 -34.04 10.26
C SER A 88 -6.10 -32.74 10.87
N HIS A 89 -6.48 -32.77 12.15
CA HIS A 89 -7.03 -31.62 12.85
C HIS A 89 -6.02 -30.50 13.12
N LEU A 90 -4.71 -30.78 13.05
CA LEU A 90 -3.61 -29.83 13.24
C LEU A 90 -3.00 -29.34 11.91
N LYS A 91 -3.48 -29.81 10.76
CA LYS A 91 -2.98 -29.38 9.44
C LYS A 91 -3.45 -27.99 9.02
N ARG A 92 -4.49 -27.46 9.67
CA ARG A 92 -5.02 -26.12 9.40
C ARG A 92 -4.26 -25.09 10.22
N TRP A 93 -3.96 -23.94 9.61
CA TRP A 93 -3.29 -22.84 10.32
C TRP A 93 -4.19 -21.60 10.42
N SER A 94 -3.96 -20.78 11.44
CA SER A 94 -4.52 -19.43 11.52
C SER A 94 -3.66 -18.48 10.70
N ILE A 95 -4.25 -17.49 10.05
CA ILE A 95 -3.51 -16.47 9.27
C ILE A 95 -3.90 -15.06 9.70
N VAL A 96 -2.95 -14.13 9.63
CA VAL A 96 -3.18 -12.71 9.92
C VAL A 96 -2.52 -11.85 8.86
N GLY A 97 -3.29 -11.01 8.21
CA GLY A 97 -2.83 -10.12 7.15
C GLY A 97 -2.95 -8.65 7.51
N HIS A 98 -1.88 -7.89 7.32
CA HIS A 98 -1.91 -6.42 7.39
C HIS A 98 -1.96 -5.86 5.98
N ASP A 99 -2.84 -4.88 5.72
CA ASP A 99 -2.89 -4.17 4.43
C ASP A 99 -3.04 -5.14 3.23
N PHE A 100 -2.14 -5.14 2.22
CA PHE A 100 -2.14 -6.13 1.13
C PHE A 100 -2.09 -7.59 1.61
N GLY A 101 -1.51 -7.86 2.78
CA GLY A 101 -1.59 -9.17 3.42
C GLY A 101 -3.03 -9.60 3.69
N GLY A 102 -3.93 -8.66 4.00
CA GLY A 102 -5.37 -8.92 4.11
C GLY A 102 -6.04 -9.22 2.76
N PHE A 103 -5.54 -8.65 1.66
CA PHE A 103 -5.98 -9.03 0.31
C PHE A 103 -5.60 -10.50 0.05
N CYS A 104 -4.39 -10.91 0.44
CA CYS A 104 -3.96 -12.31 0.39
C CYS A 104 -4.83 -13.23 1.26
N VAL A 105 -5.26 -12.78 2.45
CA VAL A 105 -6.21 -13.54 3.29
C VAL A 105 -7.49 -13.87 2.52
N LEU A 106 -8.10 -12.89 1.85
CA LEU A 106 -9.37 -13.11 1.12
C LEU A 106 -9.17 -13.95 -0.14
N THR A 107 -8.01 -13.87 -0.80
CA THR A 107 -7.63 -14.82 -1.87
C THR A 107 -7.46 -16.24 -1.32
N TYR A 108 -6.91 -16.41 -0.12
CA TYR A 108 -6.78 -17.73 0.54
C TYR A 108 -8.16 -18.32 0.86
N LEU A 109 -9.05 -17.54 1.47
CA LEU A 109 -10.43 -17.94 1.74
C LEU A 109 -11.21 -18.30 0.46
N SER A 110 -10.86 -17.68 -0.67
CA SER A 110 -11.48 -17.93 -1.97
C SER A 110 -11.10 -19.27 -2.59
N PHE A 111 -9.87 -19.74 -2.38
CA PHE A 111 -9.31 -20.85 -3.16
C PHE A 111 -8.85 -22.06 -2.34
N TYR A 112 -8.51 -21.87 -1.06
CA TYR A 112 -8.04 -22.92 -0.17
C TYR A 112 -8.58 -22.78 1.28
N PRO A 113 -9.89 -22.54 1.48
CA PRO A 113 -10.48 -22.35 2.81
C PRO A 113 -10.27 -23.56 3.74
N GLU A 114 -10.14 -24.77 3.19
CA GLU A 114 -9.91 -26.00 3.94
C GLU A 114 -8.54 -26.03 4.65
N GLY A 115 -7.59 -25.19 4.22
CA GLY A 115 -6.29 -25.02 4.86
C GLY A 115 -6.32 -24.13 6.10
N LEU A 116 -7.43 -23.45 6.37
CA LEU A 116 -7.52 -22.39 7.36
C LEU A 116 -8.35 -22.80 8.58
N LEU A 117 -7.84 -22.45 9.76
CA LEU A 117 -8.57 -22.57 11.02
C LEU A 117 -9.42 -21.31 11.28
N GLU A 118 -8.79 -20.15 11.12
CA GLU A 118 -9.35 -18.82 11.33
C GLU A 118 -8.46 -17.79 10.61
N ALA A 119 -8.99 -16.61 10.35
CA ALA A 119 -8.32 -15.56 9.61
C ALA A 119 -8.52 -14.19 10.28
N PHE A 120 -7.49 -13.35 10.20
CA PHE A 120 -7.49 -12.00 10.73
C PHE A 120 -7.04 -11.01 9.66
N THR A 121 -7.68 -9.85 9.58
CA THR A 121 -7.22 -8.73 8.73
C THR A 121 -7.10 -7.43 9.53
N LEU A 122 -6.07 -6.66 9.24
CA LEU A 122 -5.77 -5.37 9.86
C LEU A 122 -5.63 -4.31 8.76
N GLY A 123 -6.70 -3.56 8.48
CA GLY A 123 -6.69 -2.53 7.42
C GLY A 123 -6.55 -3.10 6.00
N GLY A 124 -7.04 -4.32 5.77
CA GLY A 124 -6.79 -5.07 4.54
C GLY A 124 -8.01 -5.82 4.02
N LEU A 125 -9.15 -5.13 3.85
CA LEU A 125 -10.34 -5.69 3.20
C LEU A 125 -10.42 -5.18 1.75
N PRO A 126 -10.08 -6.01 0.74
CA PRO A 126 -10.05 -5.56 -0.64
C PRO A 126 -11.43 -5.15 -1.15
N PRO A 127 -11.53 -4.23 -2.11
CA PRO A 127 -12.78 -3.82 -2.74
C PRO A 127 -13.25 -4.87 -3.78
N ILE A 128 -13.84 -5.98 -3.33
CA ILE A 128 -14.27 -7.08 -4.21
C ILE A 128 -15.34 -6.58 -5.21
N SER A 129 -15.26 -7.10 -6.45
CA SER A 129 -16.17 -6.74 -7.56
C SER A 129 -16.10 -5.27 -8.01
N ARG A 130 -15.05 -4.54 -7.64
CA ARG A 130 -14.82 -3.15 -8.08
C ARG A 130 -13.72 -3.08 -9.13
N THR A 131 -13.87 -2.15 -10.06
CA THR A 131 -12.82 -1.83 -11.03
C THR A 131 -11.76 -0.93 -10.40
N PRO A 132 -10.51 -0.92 -10.90
CA PRO A 132 -9.50 0.04 -10.46
C PRO A 132 -10.00 1.50 -10.47
N ASP A 133 -10.76 1.90 -11.51
CA ASP A 133 -11.32 3.26 -11.62
C ASP A 133 -12.28 3.59 -10.47
N GLN A 134 -13.11 2.63 -10.05
CA GLN A 134 -14.02 2.81 -8.91
C GLN A 134 -13.26 2.93 -7.59
N VAL A 135 -12.20 2.14 -7.43
CA VAL A 135 -11.34 2.21 -6.25
C VAL A 135 -10.68 3.58 -6.16
N TYR A 136 -10.06 4.07 -7.24
CA TYR A 136 -9.41 5.37 -7.23
C TYR A 136 -10.38 6.54 -7.12
N ALA A 137 -11.57 6.45 -7.71
CA ALA A 137 -12.59 7.49 -7.51
C ALA A 137 -12.94 7.65 -6.01
N ALA A 138 -13.00 6.55 -5.25
CA ALA A 138 -13.23 6.56 -3.82
C ALA A 138 -12.00 7.06 -3.04
N THR A 139 -10.82 6.52 -3.30
CA THR A 139 -9.62 6.88 -2.53
C THR A 139 -9.16 8.31 -2.81
N TYR A 140 -9.28 8.85 -4.04
CA TYR A 140 -9.04 10.27 -4.28
C TYR A 140 -9.95 11.19 -3.47
N LYS A 141 -11.22 10.80 -3.26
CA LYS A 141 -12.14 11.55 -2.40
C LYS A 141 -11.62 11.61 -0.96
N LYS A 142 -11.20 10.48 -0.41
CA LYS A 142 -10.60 10.40 0.92
C LYS A 142 -9.30 11.20 1.01
N VAL A 143 -8.42 11.12 0.01
CA VAL A 143 -7.19 11.93 -0.04
C VAL A 143 -7.49 13.43 -0.08
N MET A 144 -8.54 13.87 -0.78
CA MET A 144 -8.97 15.27 -0.75
C MET A 144 -9.41 15.70 0.65
N ASP A 145 -10.15 14.84 1.37
CA ASP A 145 -10.55 15.12 2.76
C ASP A 145 -9.31 15.20 3.68
N ARG A 146 -8.34 14.30 3.52
CA ARG A 146 -7.08 14.33 4.28
C ARG A 146 -6.22 15.56 3.99
N ASN A 147 -6.18 16.04 2.75
CA ASN A 147 -5.54 17.31 2.40
C ASN A 147 -6.19 18.49 3.12
N ARG A 148 -7.52 18.53 3.21
CA ARG A 148 -8.23 19.59 3.96
C ARG A 148 -7.88 19.54 5.44
N VAL A 149 -7.78 18.36 6.04
CA VAL A 149 -7.35 18.18 7.44
C VAL A 149 -5.90 18.67 7.63
N TYR A 150 -4.99 18.33 6.71
CA TYR A 150 -3.60 18.80 6.74
C TYR A 150 -3.52 20.33 6.74
N TYR A 151 -4.17 20.99 5.77
CA TYR A 151 -4.14 22.45 5.68
C TYR A 151 -4.91 23.17 6.77
N MET A 152 -5.93 22.53 7.35
CA MET A 152 -6.59 23.06 8.55
C MET A 152 -5.66 23.02 9.77
N LYS A 153 -4.84 21.97 9.90
CA LYS A 153 -3.86 21.82 10.99
C LYS A 153 -2.65 22.73 10.80
N TYR A 154 -2.17 22.90 9.56
CA TYR A 154 -0.96 23.65 9.19
C TYR A 154 -1.25 24.64 8.05
N PRO A 155 -2.01 25.72 8.29
CA PRO A 155 -2.36 26.70 7.25
C PRO A 155 -1.13 27.40 6.63
N GLU A 156 -0.05 27.56 7.40
CA GLU A 156 1.22 28.16 6.96
C GLU A 156 1.96 27.32 5.91
N ASP A 157 1.64 26.02 5.80
CA ASP A 157 2.26 25.13 4.83
C ASP A 157 1.78 25.41 3.41
N ILE A 158 0.63 26.07 3.22
CA ILE A 158 0.15 26.48 1.90
C ILE A 158 1.22 27.31 1.19
N GLU A 159 1.68 28.39 1.84
CA GLU A 159 2.70 29.27 1.27
C GLU A 159 4.07 28.56 1.17
N ALA A 160 4.42 27.76 2.19
CA ALA A 160 5.69 27.05 2.23
C ALA A 160 5.84 26.06 1.06
N ILE A 161 4.80 25.27 0.81
CA ILE A 161 4.75 24.30 -0.29
C ILE A 161 4.79 25.02 -1.63
N GLN A 162 4.01 26.10 -1.81
CA GLN A 162 4.03 26.88 -3.04
C GLN A 162 5.43 27.44 -3.35
N ASN A 163 6.12 27.97 -2.33
CA ASN A 163 7.49 28.48 -2.47
C ASN A 163 8.49 27.35 -2.77
N LEU A 164 8.34 26.20 -2.12
CA LEU A 164 9.17 25.02 -2.40
C LEU A 164 8.96 24.50 -3.82
N CYS A 165 7.72 24.37 -4.28
CA CYS A 165 7.37 23.99 -5.65
C CYS A 165 7.98 24.97 -6.67
N PHE A 166 7.92 26.27 -6.39
CA PHE A 166 8.56 27.29 -7.23
C PHE A 166 10.08 27.11 -7.27
N HIS A 167 10.72 26.88 -6.12
CA HIS A 167 12.15 26.65 -6.03
C HIS A 167 12.57 25.42 -6.85
N ILE A 168 11.90 24.28 -6.65
CA ILE A 168 12.14 23.04 -7.39
C ILE A 168 12.02 23.29 -8.91
N LYS A 169 10.93 23.93 -9.34
CA LYS A 169 10.70 24.22 -10.75
C LYS A 169 11.76 25.15 -11.35
N SER A 170 12.18 26.18 -10.61
CA SER A 170 13.20 27.15 -11.07
C SER A 170 14.57 26.51 -11.34
N LYS A 171 14.82 25.32 -10.78
CA LYS A 171 16.04 24.54 -10.95
C LYS A 171 15.87 23.36 -11.91
N SER A 172 14.70 23.21 -12.54
CA SER A 172 14.32 22.04 -13.34
C SER A 172 14.34 20.73 -12.56
N GLY A 173 14.02 20.79 -11.27
CA GLY A 173 14.17 19.68 -10.32
C GLY A 173 15.35 19.89 -9.37
N LEU A 174 15.34 19.19 -8.23
CA LEU A 174 16.47 19.17 -7.30
C LEU A 174 17.16 17.80 -7.35
N PRO A 175 18.48 17.72 -7.55
CA PRO A 175 19.19 16.45 -7.52
C PRO A 175 19.08 15.84 -6.13
N LEU A 176 18.68 14.57 -6.07
CA LEU A 176 18.58 13.81 -4.84
C LEU A 176 19.91 13.08 -4.55
N PRO A 177 20.24 12.84 -3.27
CA PRO A 177 21.51 12.23 -2.89
C PRO A 177 21.84 10.89 -3.56
N SER A 178 20.83 10.09 -3.92
CA SER A 178 21.00 8.75 -4.52
C SER A 178 20.90 8.74 -6.04
N GLY A 179 20.83 9.91 -6.70
CA GLY A 179 20.91 10.06 -8.15
C GLY A 179 19.59 10.36 -8.86
N GLY A 180 18.45 10.34 -8.15
CA GLY A 180 17.16 10.77 -8.68
C GLY A 180 17.00 12.30 -8.73
N VAL A 181 15.85 12.77 -9.21
CA VAL A 181 15.53 14.21 -9.25
C VAL A 181 14.19 14.46 -8.57
N LEU A 182 14.17 15.27 -7.51
CA LEU A 182 12.92 15.72 -6.91
C LEU A 182 12.24 16.73 -7.83
N THR A 183 11.14 16.32 -8.44
CA THR A 183 10.25 17.19 -9.22
C THR A 183 9.10 17.71 -8.36
N VAL A 184 8.36 18.70 -8.85
CA VAL A 184 7.12 19.16 -8.19
C VAL A 184 6.11 18.02 -8.06
N ARG A 185 5.97 17.20 -9.11
CA ARG A 185 5.07 16.02 -9.08
C ARG A 185 5.51 15.02 -8.02
N GLY A 186 6.82 14.76 -7.91
CA GLY A 186 7.39 13.90 -6.88
C GLY A 186 7.20 14.44 -5.46
N LEU A 187 7.33 15.75 -5.24
CA LEU A 187 7.02 16.35 -3.93
C LEU A 187 5.56 16.13 -3.54
N LEU A 188 4.63 16.24 -4.50
CA LEU A 188 3.20 16.11 -4.28
C LEU A 188 2.75 14.66 -4.04
N THR A 189 3.65 13.67 -4.03
CA THR A 189 3.36 12.31 -3.57
C THR A 189 3.62 12.08 -2.07
N LEU A 190 4.14 13.10 -1.35
CA LEU A 190 4.30 13.04 0.11
C LEU A 190 2.98 12.81 0.85
N GLY A 191 1.84 13.13 0.24
CA GLY A 191 0.52 12.88 0.83
C GLY A 191 0.21 11.39 1.03
N ARG A 192 1.01 10.46 0.49
CA ARG A 192 0.94 9.04 0.84
C ARG A 192 1.06 8.78 2.34
N HIS A 193 1.64 9.71 3.10
CA HIS A 193 1.75 9.61 4.56
C HIS A 193 0.48 10.09 5.29
N PHE A 194 -0.45 10.79 4.63
CA PHE A 194 -1.59 11.41 5.33
C PHE A 194 -2.59 10.42 5.94
N GLY A 195 -2.56 9.15 5.52
CA GLY A 195 -3.45 8.11 6.02
C GLY A 195 -2.93 7.34 7.23
N ILE A 196 -1.70 7.60 7.71
CA ILE A 196 -1.17 6.95 8.91
C ILE A 196 -1.19 7.87 10.13
N TYR A 197 -1.21 7.28 11.33
CA TYR A 197 -1.05 8.01 12.58
C TYR A 197 0.30 8.75 12.58
N GLY A 198 0.27 10.05 12.90
CA GLY A 198 1.45 10.94 12.87
C GLY A 198 1.90 11.40 11.48
N GLY A 199 1.27 10.92 10.41
CA GLY A 199 1.74 11.19 9.05
C GLY A 199 1.56 12.62 8.55
N LEU A 200 0.54 13.35 9.05
CA LEU A 200 0.41 14.80 8.77
C LEU A 200 1.60 15.58 9.34
N ASP A 201 2.00 15.23 10.56
CA ASP A 201 3.05 15.94 11.32
C ASP A 201 4.42 15.62 10.72
N PHE A 202 4.59 14.38 10.23
CA PHE A 202 5.75 13.97 9.47
C PHE A 202 5.94 14.81 8.19
N VAL A 203 4.88 14.99 7.39
CA VAL A 203 4.97 15.81 6.18
C VAL A 203 5.22 17.29 6.54
N HIS A 204 4.54 17.81 7.56
CA HIS A 204 4.78 19.16 8.06
C HIS A 204 6.25 19.38 8.46
N ASP A 205 6.87 18.44 9.19
CA ASP A 205 8.28 18.55 9.58
C ASP A 205 9.22 18.64 8.35
N LEU A 206 8.95 17.87 7.30
CA LEU A 206 9.71 17.96 6.03
C LEU A 206 9.55 19.33 5.36
N ILE A 207 8.31 19.85 5.29
CA ILE A 207 8.02 21.16 4.71
C ILE A 207 8.64 22.28 5.54
N LEU A 208 8.56 22.21 6.87
CA LEU A 208 9.14 23.18 7.79
C LEU A 208 10.67 23.23 7.66
N ARG A 209 11.33 22.07 7.56
CA ARG A 209 12.78 21.97 7.30
C ARG A 209 13.14 22.63 5.97
N ALA A 210 12.45 22.28 4.89
CA ALA A 210 12.70 22.85 3.57
C ALA A 210 12.47 24.37 3.53
N LYS A 211 11.41 24.85 4.20
CA LYS A 211 11.15 26.29 4.38
C LYS A 211 12.29 26.99 5.12
N SER A 212 12.78 26.39 6.21
CA SER A 212 13.90 26.94 6.99
C SER A 212 15.18 27.03 6.16
N ASP A 213 15.49 25.99 5.39
CA ASP A 213 16.65 25.94 4.51
C ASP A 213 16.59 27.06 3.44
N LEU A 214 15.45 27.22 2.77
CA LEU A 214 15.27 28.28 1.77
C LEU A 214 15.40 29.68 2.38
N ALA A 215 14.85 29.90 3.58
CA ALA A 215 14.92 31.19 4.25
C ALA A 215 16.35 31.57 4.68
N ARG A 216 17.17 30.59 5.08
CA ARG A 216 18.52 30.83 5.62
C ARG A 216 19.61 30.77 4.57
N PHE A 217 19.48 29.85 3.62
CA PHE A 217 20.55 29.49 2.70
C PHE A 217 20.19 29.68 1.22
N GLN A 218 18.92 29.91 0.89
CA GLN A 218 18.39 30.02 -0.49
C GLN A 218 18.53 28.74 -1.33
N PHE A 219 18.89 27.61 -0.71
CA PHE A 219 18.93 26.27 -1.31
C PHE A 219 18.51 25.22 -0.26
N ILE A 220 18.11 24.03 -0.72
CA ILE A 220 17.78 22.90 0.17
C ILE A 220 19.04 22.14 0.55
N THR A 221 19.27 21.96 1.85
CA THR A 221 20.49 21.31 2.35
C THR A 221 20.46 19.79 2.12
N ARG A 222 21.64 19.16 2.10
CA ARG A 222 21.75 17.70 1.92
C ARG A 222 20.95 16.89 2.95
N PRO A 223 20.92 17.22 4.26
CA PRO A 223 20.06 16.53 5.23
C PRO A 223 18.58 16.58 4.86
N THR A 224 18.07 17.75 4.44
CA THR A 224 16.67 17.91 4.02
C THR A 224 16.39 17.15 2.72
N LEU A 225 17.30 17.19 1.73
CA LEU A 225 17.18 16.39 0.51
C LEU A 225 17.16 14.89 0.80
N THR A 226 17.98 14.42 1.75
CA THR A 226 17.98 13.00 2.17
C THR A 226 16.66 12.60 2.81
N ALA A 227 16.09 13.48 3.66
CA ALA A 227 14.81 13.23 4.31
C ALA A 227 13.65 13.21 3.30
N LEU A 228 13.65 14.15 2.35
CA LEU A 228 12.68 14.19 1.25
C LEU A 228 12.81 12.97 0.35
N GLU A 229 14.03 12.59 -0.08
CA GLU A 229 14.28 11.40 -0.90
C GLU A 229 13.72 10.14 -0.25
N ARG A 230 14.02 9.91 1.04
CA ARG A 230 13.49 8.76 1.78
C ARG A 230 11.97 8.75 1.88
N ALA A 231 11.34 9.92 1.94
CA ALA A 231 9.90 10.04 2.09
C ALA A 231 9.13 9.81 0.77
N VAL A 232 9.74 10.11 -0.37
CA VAL A 232 9.11 9.97 -1.70
C VAL A 232 9.58 8.73 -2.48
N SER A 233 10.78 8.21 -2.20
CA SER A 233 11.38 7.14 -2.99
C SER A 233 10.65 5.80 -2.80
N ILE A 234 10.63 5.05 -3.90
CA ILE A 234 10.10 3.69 -4.01
C ILE A 234 11.07 2.77 -4.78
N ASP A 235 12.34 3.20 -4.97
CA ASP A 235 13.37 2.42 -5.67
C ASP A 235 13.61 1.04 -5.03
N ASP A 236 13.53 0.96 -3.70
CA ASP A 236 13.75 -0.30 -2.96
C ASP A 236 12.53 -1.24 -2.99
N ASN A 237 11.40 -0.83 -3.58
CA ASN A 237 10.13 -1.57 -3.56
C ASN A 237 9.49 -1.63 -4.95
N VAL A 238 10.23 -2.13 -5.95
CA VAL A 238 9.78 -2.16 -7.35
C VAL A 238 8.50 -2.96 -7.57
N ILE A 239 8.26 -4.02 -6.78
CA ILE A 239 6.99 -4.78 -6.83
C ILE A 239 5.81 -3.88 -6.42
N TYR A 240 5.96 -3.05 -5.39
CA TYR A 240 4.93 -2.09 -5.02
C TYR A 240 4.66 -1.14 -6.19
N ALA A 241 5.72 -0.55 -6.74
CA ALA A 241 5.60 0.37 -7.87
C ALA A 241 4.91 -0.25 -9.09
N ILE A 242 5.19 -1.51 -9.42
CA ILE A 242 4.66 -2.13 -10.65
C ILE A 242 3.31 -2.81 -10.44
N LEU A 243 3.08 -3.44 -9.28
CA LEU A 243 1.96 -4.35 -9.06
C LEU A 243 0.90 -3.84 -8.09
N GLN A 244 1.07 -2.67 -7.44
CA GLN A 244 0.05 -2.12 -6.54
C GLN A 244 -1.32 -2.04 -7.24
N GLU A 245 -1.37 -1.54 -8.48
CA GLU A 245 -2.65 -1.35 -9.18
C GLU A 245 -3.25 -2.70 -9.65
N ALA A 246 -2.39 -3.67 -9.93
CA ALA A 246 -2.79 -5.03 -10.32
C ALA A 246 -3.47 -5.80 -9.19
N THR A 247 -3.42 -5.30 -7.94
CA THR A 247 -4.17 -5.87 -6.82
C THR A 247 -5.70 -5.68 -6.96
N TYR A 248 -6.15 -4.75 -7.82
CA TYR A 248 -7.56 -4.51 -8.12
C TYR A 248 -8.03 -5.17 -9.43
N CYS A 249 -7.11 -5.66 -10.26
CA CYS A 249 -7.42 -6.16 -11.60
C CYS A 249 -8.05 -7.55 -11.60
N GLN A 250 -9.23 -7.73 -12.18
CA GLN A 250 -9.81 -9.06 -12.43
C GLN A 250 -10.40 -9.08 -13.83
N ARG A 251 -9.73 -9.76 -14.77
CA ARG A 251 -10.07 -9.78 -16.21
C ARG A 251 -10.14 -8.40 -16.86
N VAL A 252 -9.40 -7.45 -16.30
CA VAL A 252 -9.30 -6.07 -16.79
C VAL A 252 -7.89 -5.55 -16.58
N ALA A 253 -7.42 -4.72 -17.50
CA ALA A 253 -6.20 -3.96 -17.35
C ALA A 253 -6.47 -2.73 -16.47
N SER A 254 -5.50 -2.33 -15.66
CA SER A 254 -5.64 -1.11 -14.88
C SER A 254 -5.46 0.14 -15.75
N ASN A 255 -4.61 0.05 -16.78
CA ASN A 255 -4.26 1.07 -17.76
C ASN A 255 -3.73 2.39 -17.16
N TRP A 256 -3.11 2.35 -15.96
CA TRP A 256 -2.78 3.54 -15.16
C TRP A 256 -4.03 4.26 -14.64
N SER A 257 -4.90 3.52 -13.95
CA SER A 257 -6.19 4.01 -13.46
C SER A 257 -6.04 5.20 -12.51
N ALA A 258 -5.10 5.13 -11.57
CA ALA A 258 -4.80 6.20 -10.63
C ALA A 258 -4.49 7.51 -11.36
N ASP A 259 -3.67 7.45 -12.41
CA ASP A 259 -3.30 8.60 -13.22
C ASP A 259 -4.50 9.14 -14.02
N ARG A 260 -5.25 8.27 -14.71
CA ARG A 260 -6.43 8.67 -15.50
C ARG A 260 -7.49 9.33 -14.64
N VAL A 261 -7.85 8.71 -13.51
CA VAL A 261 -8.85 9.24 -12.58
C VAL A 261 -8.35 10.55 -12.00
N GLY A 262 -7.10 10.61 -11.52
CA GLY A 262 -6.51 11.83 -10.97
C GLY A 262 -6.51 12.99 -11.98
N CYS A 263 -6.14 12.74 -13.24
CA CYS A 263 -6.18 13.74 -14.31
C CYS A 263 -7.59 14.31 -14.59
N SER A 264 -8.65 13.56 -14.26
CA SER A 264 -10.02 14.05 -14.40
C SER A 264 -10.43 15.04 -13.30
N LEU A 265 -9.71 15.09 -12.19
CA LEU A 265 -10.05 15.87 -10.99
C LEU A 265 -9.36 17.25 -10.99
N LYS A 266 -10.08 18.29 -10.58
CA LYS A 266 -9.57 19.69 -10.58
C LYS A 266 -8.42 19.87 -9.58
N GLU A 267 -8.46 19.17 -8.46
CA GLU A 267 -7.49 19.25 -7.38
C GLU A 267 -6.12 18.69 -7.79
N TYR A 268 -6.09 17.78 -8.76
CA TYR A 268 -4.89 17.05 -9.20
C TYR A 268 -4.47 17.41 -10.64
N GLN A 269 -4.77 18.63 -11.11
CA GLN A 269 -4.34 19.07 -12.45
C GLN A 269 -2.82 19.02 -12.67
N TRP A 270 -2.02 19.01 -11.60
CA TRP A 270 -0.57 18.83 -11.66
C TRP A 270 -0.13 17.45 -12.21
N LEU A 271 -1.04 16.47 -12.29
CA LEU A 271 -0.76 15.17 -12.94
C LEU A 271 -0.60 15.30 -14.46
N LYS A 272 -1.36 16.21 -15.10
CA LYS A 272 -1.25 16.48 -16.55
C LYS A 272 0.06 17.14 -16.97
N GLY A 273 0.89 17.51 -16.01
CA GLY A 273 2.18 18.15 -16.22
C GLY A 273 2.50 19.16 -15.11
N SER A 274 3.74 19.62 -15.10
CA SER A 274 4.18 20.62 -14.11
C SER A 274 3.37 21.92 -14.25
N PRO A 275 2.94 22.56 -13.14
CA PRO A 275 2.21 23.83 -13.18
C PRO A 275 2.92 24.84 -14.08
N LYS A 276 2.20 25.45 -15.05
CA LYS A 276 2.82 26.24 -16.13
C LYS A 276 3.46 27.55 -15.67
N SER A 277 2.96 28.16 -14.60
CA SER A 277 3.48 29.43 -14.04
C SER A 277 3.41 29.46 -12.51
N ALA A 278 4.09 30.44 -11.90
CA ALA A 278 4.00 30.71 -10.47
C ALA A 278 2.59 31.18 -10.05
N SER A 279 1.84 31.82 -10.95
CA SER A 279 0.46 32.24 -10.66
C SER A 279 -0.47 31.04 -10.47
N VAL A 280 -0.35 30.00 -11.31
CA VAL A 280 -1.13 28.76 -11.19
C VAL A 280 -0.86 28.03 -9.87
N ILE A 281 0.37 28.12 -9.35
CA ILE A 281 0.74 27.55 -8.04
C ILE A 281 0.11 28.34 -6.89
N ARG A 282 -0.14 29.65 -7.06
CA ARG A 282 -0.59 30.57 -6.01
C ARG A 282 -2.11 30.75 -5.92
N GLU A 283 -2.88 30.14 -6.82
CA GLU A 283 -4.36 30.25 -6.84
C GLU A 283 -5.07 29.49 -5.71
N GLY A 284 -4.35 28.67 -4.94
CA GLY A 284 -4.88 27.98 -3.76
C GLY A 284 -3.93 26.89 -3.22
N PRO A 285 -4.36 26.12 -2.22
CA PRO A 285 -3.60 24.97 -1.72
C PRO A 285 -3.40 23.93 -2.82
N LEU A 286 -2.19 23.37 -2.91
CA LEU A 286 -1.88 22.26 -3.82
C LEU A 286 -2.23 20.94 -3.15
N PHE A 287 -3.05 20.10 -3.78
CA PHE A 287 -3.41 18.83 -3.17
C PHE A 287 -2.32 17.79 -3.41
N PHE A 288 -1.82 17.19 -2.33
CA PHE A 288 -0.97 16.01 -2.40
C PHE A 288 -1.81 14.78 -2.79
N SER A 289 -1.20 13.87 -3.55
CA SER A 289 -1.75 12.54 -3.81
C SER A 289 -1.56 11.60 -2.62
N GLY A 290 -2.31 10.50 -2.59
CA GLY A 290 -2.17 9.42 -1.61
C GLY A 290 -1.14 8.39 -2.05
N GLU A 291 -1.47 7.11 -1.91
CA GLU A 291 -0.58 5.98 -2.25
C GLU A 291 -0.54 5.60 -3.73
N MET A 292 -1.21 6.39 -4.58
CA MET A 292 -1.30 6.18 -6.03
C MET A 292 0.09 6.07 -6.69
N ILE A 293 0.21 5.12 -7.62
CA ILE A 293 1.37 5.03 -8.51
C ILE A 293 1.04 5.71 -9.84
N TYR A 294 1.99 6.51 -10.34
CA TYR A 294 1.87 7.23 -11.60
C TYR A 294 2.97 6.84 -12.58
N PRO A 295 2.72 6.91 -13.91
CA PRO A 295 3.74 6.66 -14.93
C PRO A 295 5.01 7.50 -14.72
N PHE A 296 4.87 8.77 -14.32
CA PHE A 296 6.02 9.67 -14.17
C PHE A 296 6.99 9.26 -13.03
N LEU A 297 6.58 8.38 -12.10
CA LEU A 297 7.49 7.89 -11.07
C LEU A 297 8.62 7.06 -11.70
N PHE A 298 8.34 6.39 -12.82
CA PHE A 298 9.31 5.67 -13.65
C PHE A 298 10.15 6.61 -14.54
N GLU A 299 9.98 7.93 -14.44
CA GLU A 299 10.89 8.93 -15.02
C GLU A 299 11.79 9.58 -13.95
N THR A 300 11.47 9.38 -12.67
CA THR A 300 11.98 10.17 -11.56
C THR A 300 13.01 9.39 -10.73
N PHE A 301 12.78 8.10 -10.57
CA PHE A 301 13.55 7.24 -9.67
C PHE A 301 14.47 6.30 -10.46
N PRO A 302 15.80 6.29 -10.20
CA PRO A 302 16.78 5.60 -11.04
C PRO A 302 16.57 4.08 -11.18
N GLU A 303 16.05 3.40 -10.15
CA GLU A 303 15.77 1.96 -10.26
C GLU A 303 14.51 1.72 -11.07
N LEU A 304 13.46 2.53 -10.87
CA LEU A 304 12.21 2.43 -11.62
C LEU A 304 12.36 2.82 -13.09
N GLU A 305 13.24 3.77 -13.43
CA GLU A 305 13.47 4.18 -14.82
C GLU A 305 13.79 3.01 -15.74
N LYS A 306 14.61 2.07 -15.25
CA LYS A 306 15.00 0.85 -15.96
C LYS A 306 13.81 -0.10 -16.22
N LEU A 307 12.70 0.09 -15.50
CA LEU A 307 11.52 -0.77 -15.51
C LEU A 307 10.29 -0.09 -16.12
N ALA A 308 10.42 1.12 -16.69
CA ALA A 308 9.30 1.88 -17.23
C ALA A 308 8.48 1.10 -18.28
N ILE A 309 9.14 0.42 -19.21
CA ILE A 309 8.49 -0.39 -20.25
C ILE A 309 7.76 -1.58 -19.62
N VAL A 310 8.39 -2.26 -18.67
CA VAL A 310 7.81 -3.41 -17.96
C VAL A 310 6.56 -2.99 -17.18
N ALA A 311 6.62 -1.86 -16.50
CA ALA A 311 5.48 -1.30 -15.76
C ALA A 311 4.30 -0.98 -16.68
N ASP A 312 4.56 -0.40 -17.86
CA ASP A 312 3.52 -0.10 -18.84
C ASP A 312 2.89 -1.36 -19.44
N LEU A 313 3.70 -2.40 -19.70
CA LEU A 313 3.20 -3.72 -20.13
C LEU A 313 2.28 -4.34 -19.08
N ILE A 314 2.64 -4.26 -17.80
CA ILE A 314 1.82 -4.74 -16.68
C ILE A 314 0.52 -3.94 -16.56
N ALA A 315 0.60 -2.61 -16.60
CA ALA A 315 -0.57 -1.74 -16.50
C ALA A 315 -1.59 -2.00 -17.62
N LYS A 316 -1.12 -2.32 -18.83
CA LYS A 316 -1.95 -2.59 -20.02
C LYS A 316 -2.44 -4.03 -20.15
N PHE A 317 -1.99 -4.95 -19.29
CA PHE A 317 -2.33 -6.37 -19.40
C PHE A 317 -3.80 -6.63 -19.00
N PRO A 318 -4.69 -7.11 -19.90
CA PRO A 318 -6.11 -7.24 -19.61
C PRO A 318 -6.50 -8.60 -19.03
N ASP A 319 -5.70 -9.64 -19.27
CA ASP A 319 -6.08 -11.04 -19.03
C ASP A 319 -5.72 -11.53 -17.62
N TRP A 320 -5.86 -10.66 -16.62
CA TRP A 320 -5.64 -11.03 -15.23
C TRP A 320 -6.64 -12.10 -14.76
N PRO A 321 -6.20 -13.16 -14.07
CA PRO A 321 -7.13 -14.08 -13.41
C PRO A 321 -7.88 -13.37 -12.27
N ASN A 322 -9.02 -13.96 -11.89
CA ASN A 322 -9.75 -13.53 -10.71
C ASN A 322 -8.90 -13.76 -9.45
N LEU A 323 -8.87 -12.76 -8.55
CA LEU A 323 -8.21 -12.86 -7.25
C LEU A 323 -9.14 -13.42 -6.16
N TYR A 324 -10.45 -13.34 -6.41
CA TYR A 324 -11.47 -13.71 -5.44
C TYR A 324 -12.51 -14.63 -6.09
N ASN A 325 -13.00 -15.59 -5.31
CA ASN A 325 -14.13 -16.43 -5.66
C ASN A 325 -15.32 -15.99 -4.81
N GLU A 326 -16.15 -15.11 -5.35
CA GLU A 326 -17.28 -14.50 -4.63
C GLU A 326 -18.27 -15.54 -4.11
N TRP A 327 -18.52 -16.61 -4.87
CA TRP A 327 -19.41 -17.69 -4.45
C TRP A 327 -18.85 -18.44 -3.22
N GLN A 328 -17.56 -18.74 -3.22
CA GLN A 328 -16.90 -19.38 -2.07
C GLN A 328 -16.89 -18.46 -0.85
N LEU A 329 -16.62 -17.16 -1.04
CA LEU A 329 -16.62 -16.18 0.04
C LEU A 329 -18.00 -16.00 0.67
N ALA A 330 -19.07 -16.00 -0.12
CA ALA A 330 -20.45 -15.96 0.36
C ALA A 330 -20.86 -17.22 1.15
N GLN A 331 -20.12 -18.33 1.00
CA GLN A 331 -20.33 -19.57 1.75
C GLN A 331 -19.20 -19.85 2.75
N ASN A 332 -18.34 -18.86 3.02
CA ASN A 332 -17.21 -19.03 3.89
C ASN A 332 -17.63 -19.51 5.29
N THR A 333 -16.96 -20.55 5.78
CA THR A 333 -17.16 -21.12 7.12
C THR A 333 -16.00 -20.83 8.07
N VAL A 334 -14.86 -20.38 7.55
CA VAL A 334 -13.69 -19.99 8.35
C VAL A 334 -13.99 -18.66 9.03
N ALA A 335 -13.80 -18.57 10.35
CA ALA A 335 -14.01 -17.30 11.05
C ALA A 335 -13.02 -16.24 10.55
N LEU A 336 -13.53 -15.11 10.10
CA LEU A 336 -12.75 -13.96 9.66
C LEU A 336 -12.98 -12.80 10.63
N TYR A 337 -11.91 -12.28 11.22
CA TYR A 337 -11.95 -11.14 12.12
C TYR A 337 -11.21 -9.96 11.48
N ALA A 338 -11.93 -8.87 11.19
CA ALA A 338 -11.39 -7.76 10.43
C ALA A 338 -11.39 -6.45 11.23
N ALA A 339 -10.24 -5.82 11.38
CA ALA A 339 -10.15 -4.43 11.82
C ALA A 339 -10.27 -3.50 10.62
N THR A 340 -11.18 -2.53 10.70
CA THR A 340 -11.45 -1.54 9.66
C THR A 340 -11.52 -0.15 10.24
N TYR A 341 -10.88 0.80 9.56
CA TYR A 341 -10.75 2.17 10.02
C TYR A 341 -11.69 3.09 9.22
N VAL A 342 -12.51 3.89 9.88
CA VAL A 342 -13.51 4.76 9.23
C VAL A 342 -12.84 5.81 8.32
N ASP A 343 -11.70 6.31 8.77
CA ASP A 343 -10.91 7.34 8.10
C ASP A 343 -9.71 6.77 7.34
N ASP A 344 -9.74 5.47 7.00
CA ASP A 344 -8.74 4.86 6.14
C ASP A 344 -8.68 5.58 4.79
N MET A 345 -7.48 6.04 4.44
CA MET A 345 -7.22 6.74 3.19
C MET A 345 -6.86 5.78 2.05
N TYR A 346 -6.36 4.59 2.39
CA TYR A 346 -5.79 3.61 1.48
C TYR A 346 -6.85 2.61 1.04
N VAL A 347 -7.59 2.05 2.00
CA VAL A 347 -8.69 1.12 1.77
C VAL A 347 -10.00 1.82 2.12
N ASP A 348 -10.74 2.29 1.12
CA ASP A 348 -11.98 3.04 1.36
C ASP A 348 -12.99 2.23 2.19
N TYR A 349 -13.49 2.88 3.25
CA TYR A 349 -14.41 2.28 4.21
C TYR A 349 -15.68 1.70 3.57
N GLU A 350 -16.33 2.41 2.65
CA GLU A 350 -17.58 1.93 2.03
C GLU A 350 -17.34 0.75 1.10
N LEU A 351 -16.20 0.73 0.40
CA LEU A 351 -15.79 -0.42 -0.39
C LEU A 351 -15.50 -1.64 0.51
N ALA A 352 -14.81 -1.42 1.64
CA ALA A 352 -14.57 -2.46 2.64
C ALA A 352 -15.88 -3.01 3.24
N GLN A 353 -16.87 -2.14 3.52
CA GLN A 353 -18.20 -2.56 3.97
C GLN A 353 -18.93 -3.42 2.91
N GLY A 354 -18.73 -3.10 1.62
CA GLY A 354 -19.22 -3.96 0.53
C GLY A 354 -18.66 -5.38 0.61
N THR A 355 -17.37 -5.51 0.92
CA THR A 355 -16.70 -6.80 1.08
C THR A 355 -17.18 -7.56 2.32
N VAL A 356 -17.34 -6.89 3.47
CA VAL A 356 -17.87 -7.54 4.69
C VAL A 356 -19.25 -8.14 4.45
N LYS A 357 -20.13 -7.44 3.71
CA LYS A 357 -21.47 -7.95 3.37
C LYS A 357 -21.44 -9.18 2.46
N LEU A 358 -20.38 -9.35 1.68
CA LEU A 358 -20.21 -10.45 0.74
C LEU A 358 -19.59 -11.70 1.40
N VAL A 359 -18.70 -11.52 2.38
CA VAL A 359 -17.97 -12.62 3.01
C VAL A 359 -18.74 -13.16 4.22
N ASN A 360 -19.20 -14.41 4.15
CA ASN A 360 -19.85 -15.05 5.30
C ASN A 360 -18.85 -15.30 6.44
N ASN A 361 -19.36 -15.38 7.67
CA ASN A 361 -18.57 -15.56 8.89
C ASN A 361 -17.47 -14.48 9.09
N CYS A 362 -17.72 -13.26 8.62
CA CYS A 362 -16.87 -12.09 8.85
C CYS A 362 -17.39 -11.27 10.03
N ARG A 363 -16.57 -11.11 11.07
CA ARG A 363 -16.81 -10.20 12.19
C ARG A 363 -15.89 -9.00 12.06
N GLN A 364 -16.40 -7.82 12.40
CA GLN A 364 -15.68 -6.58 12.17
C GLN A 364 -15.51 -5.75 13.44
N LEU A 365 -14.29 -5.29 13.68
CA LEU A 365 -13.96 -4.17 14.56
C LEU A 365 -13.91 -2.91 13.69
N ILE A 366 -14.88 -2.00 13.88
CA ILE A 366 -14.91 -0.70 13.22
C ILE A 366 -14.43 0.35 14.21
N THR A 367 -13.47 1.19 13.81
CA THR A 367 -12.93 2.24 14.68
C THR A 367 -12.59 3.51 13.90
N ASN A 368 -12.73 4.66 14.55
CA ASN A 368 -12.25 5.97 14.11
C ASN A 368 -11.16 6.53 15.04
N THR A 369 -10.70 5.76 16.03
CA THR A 369 -9.63 6.14 16.97
C THR A 369 -8.27 5.57 16.57
N LEU A 370 -8.27 4.49 15.78
CA LEU A 370 -7.07 3.85 15.26
C LEU A 370 -6.90 4.14 13.76
N PHE A 371 -5.68 4.02 13.27
CA PHE A 371 -5.30 4.22 11.87
C PHE A 371 -4.79 2.93 11.23
N PRO A 372 -4.69 2.84 9.89
CA PRO A 372 -4.19 1.68 9.16
C PRO A 372 -2.82 1.14 9.61
N ASN A 373 -1.96 2.00 10.17
CA ASN A 373 -0.68 1.60 10.76
C ASN A 373 -0.74 1.23 12.24
N ALA A 374 -1.93 0.99 12.83
CA ALA A 374 -2.10 0.71 14.26
C ALA A 374 -1.30 -0.52 14.72
N LEU A 375 -1.03 -1.49 13.83
CA LEU A 375 -0.16 -2.62 14.13
C LEU A 375 1.29 -2.20 14.48
N TYR A 376 1.71 -1.02 14.06
CA TYR A 376 3.02 -0.44 14.36
C TYR A 376 2.94 0.68 15.39
N SER A 377 1.95 1.57 15.28
CA SER A 377 1.83 2.75 16.15
C SER A 377 1.18 2.45 17.49
N GLN A 378 0.19 1.55 17.53
CA GLN A 378 -0.61 1.23 18.71
C GLN A 378 -0.94 -0.29 18.77
N PRO A 379 0.07 -1.19 18.69
CA PRO A 379 -0.15 -2.62 18.51
C PRO A 379 -0.95 -3.25 19.66
N GLY A 380 -0.66 -2.84 20.91
CA GLY A 380 -1.35 -3.41 22.08
C GLY A 380 -2.85 -3.17 22.05
N GLU A 381 -3.30 -2.00 21.60
CA GLU A 381 -4.72 -1.65 21.54
C GLU A 381 -5.42 -2.39 20.40
N VAL A 382 -4.88 -2.34 19.17
CA VAL A 382 -5.53 -2.97 18.02
C VAL A 382 -5.59 -4.49 18.16
N LEU A 383 -4.53 -5.11 18.68
CA LEU A 383 -4.50 -6.57 18.86
C LEU A 383 -5.41 -7.00 20.00
N LYS A 384 -5.47 -6.26 21.10
CA LYS A 384 -6.42 -6.53 22.19
C LYS A 384 -7.85 -6.56 21.66
N LEU A 385 -8.29 -5.50 20.98
CA LEU A 385 -9.66 -5.39 20.47
C LEU A 385 -9.98 -6.49 19.44
N LEU A 386 -9.03 -6.79 18.54
CA LEU A 386 -9.22 -7.80 17.51
C LEU A 386 -9.35 -9.22 18.10
N PHE A 387 -8.58 -9.52 19.14
CA PHE A 387 -8.70 -10.79 19.82
C PHE A 387 -9.90 -10.87 20.75
N GLU A 388 -10.32 -9.77 21.40
CA GLU A 388 -11.59 -9.71 22.13
C GLU A 388 -12.77 -10.04 21.21
N LEU A 389 -12.79 -9.49 19.98
CA LEU A 389 -13.80 -9.83 18.96
C LEU A 389 -13.80 -11.33 18.59
N ARG A 390 -12.64 -11.99 18.69
CA ARG A 390 -12.45 -13.40 18.39
C ARG A 390 -12.91 -14.31 19.52
N ASP A 391 -12.56 -13.94 20.75
CA ASP A 391 -12.93 -14.70 21.96
C ASP A 391 -14.39 -14.45 22.37
N ASP A 392 -15.03 -13.40 21.85
CA ASP A 392 -16.44 -13.11 22.06
C ASP A 392 -17.32 -14.25 21.53
N SER A 393 -17.85 -15.06 22.45
CA SER A 393 -18.89 -16.04 22.17
C SER A 393 -20.21 -15.28 22.06
N ILE A 394 -20.66 -15.05 20.83
CA ILE A 394 -21.98 -14.44 20.59
C ILE A 394 -23.05 -15.31 21.26
N ASP A 395 -23.80 -14.71 22.17
CA ASP A 395 -25.18 -15.08 22.55
C ASP A 395 -26.16 -14.76 21.42
#